data_AF-A0A238XB90-F1
#
_entry.id   AF-A0A238XB90-F1
#
_cell.length_a   1.000
_cell.length_b   1.000
_cell.length_c   1.000
_cell.angle_alpha   90.00
_cell.angle_beta   90.00
_cell.angle_gamma   90.00
#
_symmetry.space_group_name_H-M   'P 1'
#
loop_
_entity.id
_entity.type
_entity.pdbx_description
1 polymer ?
#
loop_
_entity_poly.entity_id
_entity_poly.type
_entity_poly.pdbx_seq_one_letter_code
_entity_poly.pdbx_strand_id
1 'polypeptide(L)'
;MNEHDDFQPHASAHEGLPVTSSDSGVLLREDNGLLRVQLTVTPYGMPRRWRRPPAVRLTPGDWLRWQINYRFAGTHGGEWTYRLDTLNISNGPGPTDLFLGTPDRYVTELAALR
;
A
#
# COMPACT_ATOMS: atom_id res chain seq x y z
N MET A 1 -7.32 -10.98 3.35
CA MET A 1 -7.45 -11.50 4.71
C MET A 1 -8.90 -11.30 5.10
N ASN A 2 -9.66 -12.38 5.25
CA ASN A 2 -11.08 -12.31 5.57
C ASN A 2 -11.35 -13.19 6.78
N GLU A 3 -12.21 -12.75 7.70
CA GLU A 3 -12.49 -13.55 8.90
C GLU A 3 -13.17 -14.88 8.56
N HIS A 4 -13.96 -14.91 7.48
CA HIS A 4 -14.66 -16.12 7.03
C HIS A 4 -13.73 -17.20 6.46
N ASP A 5 -12.49 -16.87 6.12
CA ASP A 5 -11.51 -17.82 5.57
C ASP A 5 -10.44 -18.20 6.57
N ASP A 6 -10.70 -18.02 7.88
CA ASP A 6 -9.73 -18.28 8.96
C ASP A 6 -8.39 -17.57 8.73
N PHE A 7 -8.47 -16.36 8.16
CA PHE A 7 -7.33 -15.51 7.85
C PHE A 7 -6.28 -16.16 6.94
N GLN A 8 -6.67 -17.14 6.12
CA GLN A 8 -5.73 -17.81 5.22
C GLN A 8 -5.08 -16.82 4.24
N PRO A 9 -3.77 -16.92 3.99
CA PRO A 9 -3.08 -16.03 3.07
C PRO A 9 -3.52 -16.29 1.64
N HIS A 10 -3.84 -15.22 0.91
CA HIS A 10 -4.13 -15.26 -0.53
C HIS A 10 -3.00 -14.59 -1.30
N ALA A 11 -2.55 -15.21 -2.39
CA ALA A 11 -1.52 -14.67 -3.25
C ALA A 11 -1.96 -14.75 -4.72
N SER A 12 -1.75 -13.66 -5.45
CA SER A 12 -1.94 -13.61 -6.90
C SER A 12 -0.77 -12.86 -7.54
N ALA A 13 -0.41 -13.27 -8.76
CA ALA A 13 0.58 -12.61 -9.59
C ALA A 13 -0.11 -12.13 -10.86
N HIS A 14 0.17 -10.89 -11.25
CA HIS A 14 -0.39 -10.27 -12.45
C HIS A 14 0.75 -9.67 -13.26
N GLU A 15 0.70 -9.87 -14.57
CA GLU A 15 1.60 -9.17 -15.50
C GLU A 15 0.98 -7.84 -15.92
N GLY A 16 1.82 -6.80 -16.06
CA GLY A 16 1.40 -5.47 -16.48
C GLY A 16 1.11 -4.50 -15.33
N LEU A 17 0.58 -3.33 -15.67
CA LEU A 17 0.25 -2.28 -14.70
C LEU A 17 -1.00 -2.66 -13.90
N PRO A 18 -1.13 -2.18 -12.65
CA PRO A 18 -2.39 -2.30 -11.92
C PRO A 18 -3.53 -1.71 -12.74
N VAL A 19 -4.63 -2.46 -12.87
CA VAL A 19 -5.80 -2.00 -13.61
C VAL A 19 -6.35 -0.77 -12.89
N THR A 20 -6.43 0.38 -13.58
CA THR A 20 -6.88 1.64 -12.96
C THR A 20 -8.35 1.63 -12.55
N SER A 21 -9.15 0.69 -13.08
CA SER A 21 -10.55 0.47 -12.69
C SER A 21 -10.72 -0.44 -11.47
N SER A 22 -9.67 -1.16 -11.05
CA SER A 22 -9.66 -1.84 -9.75
C SER A 22 -9.09 -0.88 -8.71
N ASP A 23 -9.56 -1.01 -7.46
CA ASP A 23 -9.10 -0.25 -6.29
C ASP A 23 -7.67 -0.69 -5.91
N SER A 24 -6.73 -0.49 -6.83
CA SER A 24 -5.34 -0.93 -6.74
C SER A 24 -4.57 -0.22 -5.64
N GLY A 25 -5.16 0.83 -5.03
CA GLY A 25 -4.59 1.54 -3.89
C GLY A 25 -3.30 2.30 -4.20
N VAL A 26 -2.80 2.27 -5.44
CA VAL A 26 -1.54 2.89 -5.85
C VAL A 26 -1.60 3.42 -7.28
N LEU A 27 -1.02 4.60 -7.47
CA LEU A 27 -0.74 5.20 -8.77
C LEU A 27 0.77 5.17 -9.01
N LEU A 28 1.15 4.56 -10.14
CA LEU A 28 2.52 4.47 -10.61
C LEU A 28 2.67 5.31 -11.87
N ARG A 29 3.71 6.13 -11.91
CA ARG A 29 4.03 6.94 -13.10
C ARG A 29 5.53 7.06 -13.25
N GLU A 30 6.03 6.79 -14.44
CA GLU A 30 7.41 7.13 -14.80
C GLU A 30 7.51 8.61 -15.20
N ASP A 31 8.54 9.29 -14.67
CA ASP A 31 8.82 10.70 -14.95
C ASP A 31 10.33 10.95 -14.86
N ASN A 32 10.97 11.38 -15.95
CA ASN A 32 12.41 11.66 -16.02
C ASN A 32 13.32 10.53 -15.51
N GLY A 33 13.00 9.27 -15.85
CA GLY A 33 13.79 8.10 -15.42
C GLY A 33 13.60 7.70 -13.94
N LEU A 34 12.66 8.34 -13.25
CA LEU A 34 12.27 8.00 -11.87
C LEU A 34 10.89 7.38 -11.86
N LEU A 35 10.68 6.40 -10.98
CA LEU A 35 9.35 5.87 -10.70
C LEU A 35 8.69 6.71 -9.60
N ARG A 36 7.64 7.46 -9.95
CA ARG A 36 6.78 8.18 -9.01
C ARG A 36 5.70 7.25 -8.48
N VAL A 37 5.74 7.00 -7.18
CA VAL A 37 4.79 6.17 -6.43
C VAL A 37 3.88 7.06 -5.59
N GLN A 38 2.57 6.92 -5.77
CA GLN A 38 1.57 7.64 -4.96
C GLN A 38 0.47 6.67 -4.50
N LEU A 39 0.30 6.54 -3.19
CA LEU A 39 -0.77 5.72 -2.63
C LEU A 39 -2.14 6.42 -2.75
N THR A 40 -3.13 5.76 -3.36
CA THR A 40 -4.54 6.19 -3.35
C THR A 40 -5.23 5.56 -2.15
N VAL A 41 -5.86 6.42 -1.34
CA VAL A 41 -6.41 6.01 -0.05
C VAL A 41 -7.91 6.25 -0.06
N THR A 42 -8.66 5.26 0.41
CA THR A 42 -10.10 5.37 0.62
C THR A 42 -10.42 6.42 1.69
N PRO A 43 -11.35 7.36 1.43
CA PRO A 43 -11.77 8.35 2.43
C PRO A 43 -12.67 7.77 3.52
N TYR A 44 -13.11 6.52 3.37
CA TYR A 44 -14.06 5.86 4.27
C TYR A 44 -13.40 5.19 5.49
N GLY A 45 -12.07 5.04 5.48
CA GLY A 45 -11.30 4.49 6.59
C GLY A 45 -10.90 5.57 7.60
N MET A 46 -10.99 5.23 8.89
CA MET A 46 -10.40 6.01 9.98
C MET A 46 -8.94 5.56 10.23
N PRO A 47 -8.07 6.45 10.74
CA PRO A 47 -8.32 7.85 11.03
C PRO A 47 -8.23 8.71 9.76
N ARG A 48 -8.95 9.84 9.76
CA ARG A 48 -8.80 10.84 8.70
C ARG A 48 -7.38 11.42 8.76
N ARG A 49 -6.67 11.37 7.64
CA ARG A 49 -5.31 11.87 7.49
C ARG A 49 -5.34 13.27 6.87
N TRP A 50 -5.25 14.30 7.71
CA TRP A 50 -5.30 15.70 7.27
C TRP A 50 -4.10 16.12 6.41
N ARG A 51 -2.95 15.50 6.64
CA ARG A 51 -1.74 15.66 5.82
C ARG A 51 -1.18 14.28 5.51
N ARG A 52 -0.94 14.03 4.23
CA ARG A 52 -0.36 12.78 3.75
C ARG A 52 1.03 13.03 3.19
N PRO A 53 1.95 12.05 3.28
CA PRO A 53 3.22 12.11 2.57
C PRO A 53 2.97 12.35 1.08
N PRO A 54 3.82 13.18 0.43
CA PRO A 54 3.75 13.35 -1.02
C PRO A 54 4.13 12.05 -1.74
N ALA A 55 3.96 12.04 -3.06
CA ALA A 55 4.44 10.94 -3.88
C ALA A 55 5.96 10.76 -3.71
N VAL A 56 6.39 9.50 -3.57
CA VAL A 56 7.79 9.11 -3.46
C VAL A 56 8.36 8.91 -4.87
N ARG A 57 9.62 9.30 -5.08
CA ARG A 57 10.36 9.03 -6.32
C ARG A 57 11.44 7.99 -6.04
N LEU A 58 11.49 6.95 -6.86
CA LEU A 58 12.48 5.88 -6.77
C LEU A 58 13.43 5.95 -7.98
N THR A 59 14.72 5.97 -7.71
CA THR A 59 15.75 5.73 -8.74
C THR A 59 15.76 4.26 -9.14
N PRO A 60 16.27 3.90 -10.33
CA PRO A 60 16.47 2.50 -10.69
C PRO A 60 17.34 1.79 -9.65
N GLY A 61 16.89 0.63 -9.17
CA GLY A 61 17.51 -0.12 -8.08
C GLY A 61 16.96 0.18 -6.69
N ASP A 62 16.32 1.35 -6.47
CA ASP A 62 15.70 1.65 -5.19
C ASP A 62 14.44 0.82 -4.99
N TRP A 63 14.16 0.51 -3.73
CA TRP A 63 12.86 0.02 -3.32
C TRP A 63 12.29 0.73 -2.10
N LEU A 64 10.95 0.67 -2.02
CA LEU A 64 10.11 1.37 -1.07
C LEU A 64 9.31 0.38 -0.25
N ARG A 65 9.20 0.64 1.04
CA ARG A 65 8.16 0.10 1.91
C ARG A 65 7.26 1.23 2.42
N TRP A 66 5.96 1.13 2.12
CA TRP A 66 4.94 2.07 2.60
C TRP A 66 3.92 1.32 3.44
N GLN A 67 3.69 1.76 4.68
CA GLN A 67 2.72 1.16 5.59
C GLN A 67 1.60 2.14 5.95
N ILE A 68 0.36 1.65 5.95
CA ILE A 68 -0.83 2.44 6.30
C ILE A 68 -1.88 1.55 6.96
N ASN A 69 -2.59 2.07 7.96
CA ASN A 69 -3.64 1.32 8.66
C ASN A 69 -5.01 1.99 8.58
N TYR A 70 -6.06 1.19 8.69
CA TYR A 70 -7.43 1.63 8.61
C TYR A 70 -8.29 0.95 9.67
N ARG A 71 -9.32 1.68 10.08
CA ARG A 71 -10.46 1.16 10.79
C ARG A 71 -11.71 1.56 10.02
N PHE A 72 -12.55 0.58 9.68
CA PHE A 72 -13.80 0.78 8.96
C PHE A 72 -14.98 0.47 9.87
N ALA A 73 -16.01 1.33 9.85
CA ALA A 73 -17.28 1.04 10.49
C ALA A 73 -18.15 0.19 9.56
N GLY A 74 -18.70 -0.91 10.06
CA GLY A 74 -19.69 -1.71 9.35
C GLY A 74 -20.96 -0.89 9.08
N THR A 75 -21.59 -1.12 7.93
CA THR A 75 -22.73 -0.32 7.46
C THR A 75 -24.01 -0.51 8.27
N HIS A 76 -24.17 -1.63 8.98
CA HIS A 76 -25.46 -1.99 9.61
C HIS A 76 -25.36 -2.62 11.02
N GLY A 77 -24.16 -2.76 11.62
CA GLY A 77 -23.99 -3.53 12.86
C GLY A 77 -23.06 -2.96 13.93
N GLY A 78 -22.39 -1.82 13.67
CA GLY A 78 -21.40 -1.26 14.60
C GLY A 78 -20.11 -2.09 14.73
N GLU A 79 -19.99 -3.18 13.99
CA GLU A 79 -18.78 -3.99 13.87
C GLU A 79 -17.65 -3.16 13.25
N TRP A 80 -16.44 -3.39 13.72
CA TRP A 80 -15.24 -2.69 13.27
C TRP A 80 -14.36 -3.66 12.50
N THR A 81 -13.99 -3.28 11.28
CA THR A 81 -12.96 -4.00 10.51
C THR A 81 -11.67 -3.22 10.56
N TYR A 82 -10.57 -3.92 10.84
CA TYR A 82 -9.23 -3.34 10.87
C TYR A 82 -8.44 -3.84 9.67
N ARG A 83 -7.69 -2.94 9.05
CA ARG A 83 -6.83 -3.26 7.90
C ARG A 83 -5.46 -2.62 8.07
N LEU A 84 -4.40 -3.36 7.77
CA LEU A 84 -3.04 -2.85 7.68
C LEU A 84 -2.51 -3.19 6.29
N ASP A 85 -2.26 -2.18 5.46
CA ASP A 85 -1.69 -2.37 4.13
C ASP A 85 -0.18 -2.09 4.21
N THR A 86 0.60 -3.02 3.66
CA THR A 86 2.04 -2.84 3.40
C THR A 86 2.28 -2.94 1.91
N LEU A 87 2.81 -1.87 1.33
CA LEU A 87 3.14 -1.78 -0.09
C LEU A 87 4.66 -1.82 -0.24
N ASN A 88 5.18 -2.86 -0.90
CA ASN A 88 6.59 -2.96 -1.27
C ASN A 88 6.73 -2.78 -2.79
N ILE A 89 7.55 -1.82 -3.22
CA ILE A 89 7.75 -1.50 -4.65
C ILE A 89 9.23 -1.32 -4.93
N SER A 90 9.76 -2.02 -5.93
CA SER A 90 11.08 -1.76 -6.49
C SER A 90 10.98 -1.08 -7.84
N ASN A 91 11.93 -0.19 -8.14
CA ASN A 91 12.11 0.33 -9.50
C ASN A 91 13.20 -0.48 -10.21
N GLY A 92 12.79 -1.42 -11.06
CA GLY A 92 13.70 -2.32 -11.78
C GLY A 92 13.86 -3.69 -11.13
N PRO A 93 14.70 -4.55 -11.74
CA PRO A 93 14.92 -5.92 -11.29
C PRO A 93 15.62 -5.94 -9.93
N GLY A 94 15.28 -6.92 -9.11
CA GLY A 94 15.90 -7.16 -7.82
C GLY A 94 15.92 -8.63 -7.46
N PRO A 95 16.68 -9.02 -6.43
CA PRO A 95 16.71 -10.40 -5.95
C PRO A 95 15.35 -10.80 -5.35
N THR A 96 15.05 -12.11 -5.31
CA THR A 96 13.77 -12.64 -4.83
C THR A 96 13.47 -12.27 -3.37
N ASP A 97 14.50 -12.04 -2.57
CA ASP A 97 14.43 -11.66 -1.16
C ASP A 97 14.53 -10.14 -0.92
N LEU A 98 14.51 -9.31 -1.98
CA LEU A 98 14.67 -7.85 -1.89
C LEU A 98 13.79 -7.24 -0.78
N PHE A 99 12.52 -7.63 -0.74
CA PHE A 99 11.55 -7.10 0.21
C PHE A 99 11.68 -7.68 1.62
N LEU A 100 12.59 -8.61 1.88
CA LEU A 100 12.92 -9.07 3.23
C LEU A 100 13.99 -8.18 3.89
N GLY A 101 14.69 -7.36 3.09
CA GLY A 101 15.76 -6.48 3.54
C GLY A 101 15.29 -5.13 4.13
N THR A 102 16.24 -4.20 4.21
CA THR A 102 16.00 -2.81 4.60
C THR A 102 15.65 -1.98 3.37
N PRO A 103 14.54 -1.20 3.38
CA PRO A 103 14.16 -0.36 2.26
C PRO A 103 15.02 0.89 2.14
N ASP A 104 15.28 1.32 0.90
CA ASP A 104 15.93 2.61 0.62
C ASP A 104 15.00 3.78 0.98
N ARG A 105 13.69 3.57 0.78
CA ARG A 105 12.63 4.50 1.16
C ARG A 105 11.64 3.83 2.09
N TYR A 106 11.44 4.41 3.27
CA TYR A 106 10.41 3.96 4.21
C TYR A 106 9.42 5.09 4.46
N VAL A 107 8.14 4.79 4.27
CA VAL A 107 7.04 5.70 4.59
C VAL A 107 6.07 5.01 5.53
N THR A 108 5.75 5.68 6.63
CA THR A 108 4.74 5.21 7.58
C THR A 108 3.62 6.24 7.71
N GLU A 109 2.41 5.78 7.44
CA GLU A 109 1.15 6.48 7.71
C GLU A 109 0.34 5.76 8.80
N LEU A 110 1.02 4.97 9.64
CA LEU A 110 0.42 4.32 10.79
C LEU A 110 -0.06 5.37 11.79
N ALA A 111 -1.29 5.22 12.24
CA ALA A 111 -1.90 6.12 13.21
C ALA A 111 -2.74 5.34 14.22
N ALA A 112 -3.02 5.95 15.37
CA ALA A 112 -3.84 5.33 16.39
C ALA A 112 -5.27 5.07 15.87
N LEU A 113 -5.73 3.82 16.00
CA LEU A 113 -7.08 3.38 15.66
C LEU A 113 -7.92 3.46 16.94
N ARG A 114 -8.34 4.67 17.30
CA ARG A 114 -9.25 4.91 18.43
C ARG A 114 -10.69 4.81 17.98
#